data_AF-A0A7C1D366-F1
#
_entry.id   AF-A0A7C1D366-F1
#
_cell.length_a   1.000
_cell.length_b   1.000
_cell.length_c   1.000
_cell.angle_alpha   90.00
_cell.angle_beta   90.00
_cell.angle_gamma   90.00
#
_symmetry.space_group_name_H-M   'P 1'
#
loop_
_entity.id
_entity.type
_entity.pdbx_description
1 polymer ?
#
loop_
_entity_poly.entity_id
_entity_poly.type
_entity_poly.pdbx_seq_one_letter_code
_entity_poly.pdbx_strand_id
1 'polypeptide(L)'
;MPTQCEAIVEAFKDLLGVRTRQEIEDWVNKKYKNKWKDFGTAMADMVPLSLKGNSSSKVPNSQRVLERVSRGKYRLLSHVDNEAASSENLLSCEAINMCIKIEQYEINDAKQLLGEEYNNISQIIRSAKKVTHADIVQSFKKAGWSTEVPLLGRYRCDAFKNKIGVEVESVDKSSVVDVLHRDFFRFMMLHRMHKLKVAILITRISGGEVSLKKVKDDLEIYGEHYETPLMVFGISEDSNI
;
A
#
# COMPACT_ATOMS: atom_id res chain seq x y z
N MET A 1 9.51 -8.79 37.51
CA MET A 1 9.84 -9.57 36.29
C MET A 1 8.75 -9.29 35.28
N PRO A 2 9.07 -9.03 34.00
CA PRO A 2 8.05 -8.78 32.99
C PRO A 2 7.19 -10.03 32.78
N THR A 3 5.97 -9.81 32.30
CA THR A 3 5.07 -10.79 31.69
C THR A 3 5.50 -11.09 30.25
N GLN A 4 4.92 -12.13 29.64
CA GLN A 4 5.20 -12.45 28.23
C GLN A 4 4.77 -11.30 27.29
N CYS A 5 3.63 -10.67 27.56
CA CYS A 5 3.13 -9.54 26.77
C CYS A 5 4.09 -8.34 26.85
N GLU A 6 4.57 -8.01 28.05
CA GLU A 6 5.54 -6.92 28.25
C GLU A 6 6.85 -7.19 27.52
N ALA A 7 7.38 -8.42 27.60
CA ALA A 7 8.59 -8.81 26.88
C ALA A 7 8.42 -8.76 25.34
N ILE A 8 7.24 -9.14 24.83
CA ILE A 8 6.91 -9.01 23.40
C ILE A 8 6.87 -7.53 22.98
N VAL A 9 6.21 -6.67 23.74
CA VAL A 9 6.14 -5.23 23.45
C VAL A 9 7.55 -4.62 23.43
N GLU A 10 8.37 -4.98 24.41
CA GLU A 10 9.76 -4.53 24.48
C GLU A 10 10.57 -4.99 23.26
N ALA A 11 10.40 -6.24 22.82
CA ALA A 11 11.04 -6.74 21.60
C ALA A 11 10.66 -5.92 20.36
N PHE A 12 9.37 -5.54 20.22
CA PHE A 12 8.93 -4.68 19.13
C PHE A 12 9.48 -3.25 19.22
N LYS A 13 9.62 -2.70 20.43
CA LYS A 13 10.22 -1.37 20.63
C LYS A 13 11.69 -1.36 20.25
N ASP A 14 12.43 -2.42 20.56
CA ASP A 14 13.87 -2.51 20.25
C ASP A 14 14.12 -2.87 18.78
N LEU A 15 13.33 -3.78 18.21
CA LEU A 15 13.52 -4.23 16.83
C LEU A 15 12.88 -3.30 15.80
N LEU A 16 11.83 -2.56 16.15
CA LEU A 16 11.04 -1.67 15.28
C LEU A 16 10.38 -2.36 14.06
N GLY A 17 9.38 -1.71 13.47
CA GLY A 17 8.76 -2.17 12.21
C GLY A 17 7.97 -3.48 12.30
N VAL A 18 7.87 -4.18 11.16
CA VAL A 18 7.15 -5.45 11.03
C VAL A 18 8.09 -6.61 11.38
N ARG A 19 7.67 -7.48 12.30
CA ARG A 19 8.45 -8.64 12.75
C ARG A 19 7.65 -9.92 12.67
N THR A 20 8.37 -11.00 12.39
CA THR A 20 7.87 -12.36 12.44
C THR A 20 7.80 -12.84 13.88
N ARG A 21 6.98 -13.87 14.13
CA ARG A 21 6.94 -14.57 15.42
C ARG A 21 8.33 -15.05 15.86
N GLN A 22 9.12 -15.59 14.93
CA GLN A 22 10.44 -16.17 15.25
C GLN A 22 11.43 -15.09 15.70
N GLU A 23 11.48 -13.94 15.03
CA GLU A 23 12.38 -12.85 15.42
C GLU A 23 12.07 -12.33 16.83
N ILE A 24 10.78 -12.22 17.17
CA ILE A 24 10.35 -11.82 18.52
C ILE A 24 10.72 -12.89 19.55
N GLU A 25 10.45 -14.16 19.26
CA GLU A 25 10.80 -15.28 20.13
C GLU A 25 12.31 -15.34 20.40
N ASP A 26 13.14 -15.28 19.35
CA ASP A 26 14.59 -15.33 19.46
C ASP A 26 15.13 -14.17 20.30
N TRP A 27 14.61 -12.95 20.09
CA TRP A 27 15.02 -11.78 20.86
C TRP A 27 14.64 -11.91 22.33
N VAL A 28 13.40 -12.31 22.62
CA VAL A 28 12.91 -12.49 24.00
C VAL A 28 13.70 -13.60 24.69
N ASN A 29 13.95 -14.70 23.99
CA ASN A 29 14.70 -15.85 24.51
C ASN A 29 16.16 -15.49 24.82
N LYS A 30 16.80 -14.68 23.98
CA LYS A 30 18.14 -14.16 24.22
C LYS A 30 18.21 -13.30 25.48
N LYS A 31 17.23 -12.41 25.69
CA LYS A 31 17.22 -11.48 26.83
C LYS A 31 16.75 -12.13 28.14
N TYR A 32 15.76 -13.02 28.05
CA TYR A 32 15.02 -13.57 29.19
C TYR A 32 15.21 -15.08 29.40
N LYS A 33 16.18 -15.71 28.70
CA LYS A 33 16.63 -17.10 28.89
C LYS A 33 15.52 -18.16 28.74
N ASN A 34 14.79 -18.15 27.62
CA ASN A 34 13.78 -19.18 27.28
C ASN A 34 12.65 -19.36 28.32
N LYS A 35 12.25 -18.28 28.99
CA LYS A 35 11.26 -18.33 30.07
C LYS A 35 9.83 -18.68 29.61
N TRP A 36 9.47 -18.34 28.38
CA TRP A 36 8.12 -18.50 27.85
C TRP A 36 8.09 -19.42 26.64
N LYS A 37 6.90 -19.95 26.35
CA LYS A 37 6.59 -20.78 25.17
C LYS A 37 5.42 -20.16 24.41
N ASP A 38 5.15 -20.67 23.21
CA ASP A 38 3.94 -20.38 22.44
C ASP A 38 3.68 -18.89 22.09
N PHE A 39 4.71 -18.20 21.63
CA PHE A 39 4.62 -16.79 21.20
C PHE A 39 3.54 -16.54 20.13
N GLY A 40 3.20 -17.54 19.32
CA GLY A 40 2.18 -17.40 18.28
C GLY A 40 0.80 -17.11 18.83
N THR A 41 0.38 -17.84 19.87
CA THR A 41 -0.90 -17.63 20.54
C THR A 41 -0.89 -16.31 21.31
N ALA A 42 0.18 -16.04 22.07
CA ALA A 42 0.32 -14.80 22.82
C ALA A 42 0.24 -13.56 21.91
N MET A 43 0.97 -13.53 20.78
CA MET A 43 0.92 -12.41 19.84
C MET A 43 -0.43 -12.29 19.13
N ALA A 44 -1.10 -13.41 18.82
CA ALA A 44 -2.45 -13.38 18.25
C ALA A 44 -3.48 -12.80 19.23
N ASP A 45 -3.32 -13.09 20.51
CA ASP A 45 -4.19 -12.63 21.58
C ASP A 45 -3.97 -11.15 21.93
N MET A 46 -2.79 -10.61 21.62
CA MET A 46 -2.45 -9.18 21.72
C MET A 46 -2.98 -8.33 20.54
N VAL A 47 -3.82 -8.87 19.66
CA VAL A 47 -4.49 -8.08 18.60
C VAL A 47 -5.84 -7.56 19.12
N PRO A 48 -6.15 -6.25 18.95
CA PRO A 48 -7.46 -5.70 19.29
C PRO A 48 -8.62 -6.40 18.57
N LEU A 49 -9.79 -6.44 19.21
CA LEU A 49 -11.01 -6.98 18.58
C LEU A 49 -11.40 -6.19 17.31
N SER A 50 -11.20 -4.87 17.31
CA SER A 50 -11.40 -4.01 16.14
C SER A 50 -10.55 -4.40 14.93
N LEU A 51 -9.40 -5.05 15.17
CA LEU A 51 -8.48 -5.54 14.14
C LEU A 51 -8.59 -7.07 13.96
N LYS A 52 -9.78 -7.64 14.21
CA LYS A 52 -10.07 -9.08 14.09
C LYS A 52 -9.24 -9.95 15.05
N GLY A 53 -8.92 -9.41 16.22
CA GLY A 53 -8.31 -10.16 17.32
C GLY A 53 -9.24 -11.22 17.90
N ASN A 54 -8.67 -12.15 18.67
CA ASN A 54 -9.44 -13.25 19.26
C ASN A 54 -10.32 -12.77 20.43
N SER A 55 -11.63 -13.00 20.34
CA SER A 55 -12.62 -12.66 21.37
C SER A 55 -12.59 -13.60 22.58
N SER A 56 -12.06 -14.82 22.44
CA SER A 56 -11.94 -15.77 23.56
C SER A 56 -10.68 -15.57 24.41
N SER A 57 -9.79 -14.67 23.99
CA SER A 57 -8.56 -14.37 24.73
C SER A 57 -8.83 -13.63 26.05
N LYS A 58 -8.10 -14.02 27.09
CA LYS A 58 -8.12 -13.38 28.42
C LYS A 58 -7.18 -12.17 28.53
N VAL A 59 -6.45 -11.82 27.47
CA VAL A 59 -5.54 -10.67 27.45
C VAL A 59 -6.35 -9.37 27.56
N PRO A 60 -6.07 -8.50 28.55
CA PRO A 60 -6.75 -7.22 28.71
C PRO A 60 -6.59 -6.32 27.48
N ASN A 61 -7.59 -5.48 27.19
CA ASN A 61 -7.54 -4.56 26.04
C ASN A 61 -6.31 -3.64 26.06
N SER A 62 -5.83 -3.23 27.24
CA SER A 62 -4.62 -2.41 27.39
C SER A 62 -3.34 -3.09 26.91
N GLN A 63 -3.33 -4.42 26.81
CA GLN A 63 -2.20 -5.21 26.32
C GLN A 63 -2.39 -5.68 24.86
N ARG A 64 -3.55 -5.36 24.26
CA ARG A 64 -3.84 -5.68 22.86
C ARG A 64 -3.28 -4.59 21.96
N VAL A 65 -1.96 -4.58 21.80
CA VAL A 65 -1.21 -3.49 21.16
C VAL A 65 -0.56 -3.88 19.83
N LEU A 66 -0.93 -5.02 19.24
CA LEU A 66 -0.37 -5.50 17.98
C LEU A 66 -1.38 -5.47 16.84
N GLU A 67 -0.88 -5.25 15.63
CA GLU A 67 -1.61 -5.48 14.38
C GLU A 67 -1.00 -6.66 13.63
N ARG A 68 -1.85 -7.55 13.11
CA ARG A 68 -1.42 -8.64 12.23
C ARG A 68 -1.33 -8.13 10.78
N VAL A 69 -0.11 -8.00 10.26
CA VAL A 69 0.15 -7.56 8.89
C VAL A 69 -0.07 -8.69 7.89
N SER A 70 0.41 -9.89 8.22
CA SER A 70 0.16 -11.11 7.45
C SER A 70 0.33 -12.35 8.34
N ARG A 71 0.21 -13.55 7.77
CA ARG A 71 0.33 -14.80 8.54
C ARG A 71 1.70 -14.87 9.24
N GLY A 72 1.70 -14.82 10.57
CA GLY A 72 2.92 -14.88 11.39
C GLY A 72 3.74 -13.60 11.46
N LYS A 73 3.25 -12.48 10.88
CA LYS A 73 3.91 -11.16 10.89
C LYS A 73 3.04 -10.11 11.57
N TYR A 74 3.65 -9.34 12.45
CA TYR A 74 2.97 -8.36 13.28
C TYR A 74 3.75 -7.04 13.36
N ARG A 75 3.08 -5.97 13.75
CA ARG A 75 3.70 -4.69 14.13
C ARG A 75 3.05 -4.13 15.39
N LEU A 76 3.79 -3.31 16.13
CA LEU A 76 3.26 -2.56 17.26
C LEU A 76 2.34 -1.44 16.74
N LEU A 77 1.18 -1.28 17.34
CA LEU A 77 0.32 -0.13 17.10
C LEU A 77 1.01 1.13 17.62
N SER A 78 1.14 2.15 16.77
CA SER A 78 1.61 3.47 17.21
C SER A 78 0.64 4.01 18.27
N HIS A 79 1.18 4.54 19.37
CA HIS A 79 0.41 5.08 20.50
C HIS A 79 -0.60 6.20 20.15
N VAL A 80 -0.68 6.61 18.88
CA VAL A 80 -1.51 7.70 18.38
C VAL A 80 -3.02 7.38 18.40
N ASP A 81 -3.41 6.09 18.50
CA ASP A 81 -4.82 5.71 18.27
C ASP A 81 -5.60 5.22 19.51
N ASN A 82 -5.05 5.29 20.73
CA ASN A 82 -5.67 4.67 21.92
C ASN A 82 -6.31 5.64 22.95
N GLU A 83 -6.39 6.95 22.67
CA GLU A 83 -7.14 7.90 23.51
C GLU A 83 -8.56 8.22 22.99
N ALA A 84 -9.00 7.60 21.90
CA ALA A 84 -10.32 7.86 21.30
C ALA A 84 -11.48 7.04 21.91
N ALA A 85 -11.34 6.55 23.14
CA ALA A 85 -12.37 5.77 23.83
C ALA A 85 -12.65 6.25 25.26
N SER A 86 -12.64 7.57 25.50
CA SER A 86 -13.43 8.16 26.58
C SER A 86 -13.52 9.67 26.44
N SER A 87 -14.76 10.16 26.44
CA SER A 87 -15.21 11.56 26.57
C SER A 87 -14.88 12.56 25.46
N GLU A 88 -15.93 12.86 24.69
CA GLU A 88 -16.34 14.20 24.25
C GLU A 88 -15.28 15.31 24.31
N ASN A 89 -14.66 15.60 23.18
CA ASN A 89 -14.36 16.98 22.81
C ASN A 89 -14.29 17.11 21.30
N LEU A 90 -15.22 17.91 20.76
CA LEU A 90 -15.12 18.51 19.44
C LEU A 90 -13.85 19.36 19.40
N LEU A 91 -12.78 18.83 18.81
CA LEU A 91 -11.69 19.62 18.28
C LEU A 91 -11.41 19.13 16.87
N SER A 92 -11.60 20.04 15.91
CA SER A 92 -11.31 19.87 14.51
C SER A 92 -9.90 19.32 14.33
N CYS A 93 -9.79 18.04 13.99
CA CYS A 93 -8.57 17.51 13.41
C CYS A 93 -8.41 18.20 12.06
N GLU A 94 -7.64 19.28 12.03
CA GLU A 94 -7.01 19.76 10.81
C GLU A 94 -6.28 18.54 10.24
N ALA A 95 -6.82 18.03 9.13
CA ALA A 95 -6.23 16.91 8.44
C ALA A 95 -4.78 17.27 8.13
N ILE A 96 -3.83 16.57 8.76
CA ILE A 96 -2.45 16.59 8.32
C ILE A 96 -2.51 16.13 6.87
N ASN A 97 -2.48 17.08 5.94
CA ASN A 97 -2.49 16.80 4.52
C ASN A 97 -1.15 16.12 4.22
N MET A 98 -1.18 14.80 4.20
CA MET A 98 -0.05 14.00 3.79
C MET A 98 0.34 14.45 2.38
N CYS A 99 1.54 15.02 2.25
CA CYS A 99 2.02 15.45 0.94
C CYS A 99 2.46 14.19 0.18
N ILE A 100 1.75 13.86 -0.90
CA ILE A 100 2.18 12.79 -1.81
C ILE A 100 3.12 13.43 -2.83
N LYS A 101 4.39 13.03 -2.78
CA LYS A 101 5.38 13.35 -3.81
C LYS A 101 5.05 12.54 -5.07
N ILE A 102 5.08 13.19 -6.23
CA ILE A 102 4.81 12.56 -7.53
C ILE A 102 5.97 12.86 -8.47
N GLU A 103 6.57 11.81 -9.02
CA GLU A 103 7.48 11.84 -10.17
C GLU A 103 6.81 11.18 -11.37
N GLN A 104 7.24 11.56 -12.57
CA GLN A 104 6.54 11.16 -13.80
C GLN A 104 7.52 10.65 -14.85
N TYR A 105 7.00 9.76 -15.70
CA TYR A 105 7.66 9.25 -16.89
C TYR A 105 6.63 8.98 -17.97
N GLU A 106 6.97 9.26 -19.22
CA GLU A 106 6.04 9.29 -20.34
C GLU A 106 6.61 8.53 -21.54
N ILE A 107 5.74 7.83 -22.27
CA ILE A 107 6.02 7.21 -23.56
C ILE A 107 4.89 7.51 -24.55
N ASN A 108 5.26 7.76 -25.81
CA ASN A 108 4.36 8.00 -26.96
C ASN A 108 3.32 9.09 -26.69
N ASP A 109 3.79 10.26 -26.27
CA ASP A 109 2.98 11.49 -26.12
C ASP A 109 1.75 11.33 -25.22
N ALA A 110 1.81 10.41 -24.25
CA ALA A 110 0.70 10.10 -23.35
C ALA A 110 0.15 11.35 -22.63
N LYS A 111 1.02 12.26 -22.18
CA LYS A 111 0.63 13.50 -21.52
C LYS A 111 -0.16 14.42 -22.44
N GLN A 112 0.27 14.57 -23.69
CA GLN A 112 -0.48 15.34 -24.69
C GLN A 112 -1.85 14.71 -24.93
N LEU A 113 -1.92 13.38 -25.05
CA LEU A 113 -3.16 12.65 -25.30
C LEU A 113 -4.14 12.67 -24.12
N LEU A 114 -3.64 12.81 -22.89
CA LEU A 114 -4.45 13.00 -21.68
C LEU A 114 -5.09 14.39 -21.62
N GLY A 115 -4.43 15.43 -22.14
CA GLY A 115 -4.95 16.80 -22.13
C GLY A 115 -5.27 17.28 -20.70
N GLU A 116 -6.48 17.80 -20.49
CA GLU A 116 -6.91 18.30 -19.17
C GLU A 116 -6.97 17.23 -18.08
N GLU A 117 -7.21 15.96 -18.45
CA GLU A 117 -7.29 14.86 -17.47
C GLU A 117 -5.95 14.61 -16.78
N TYR A 118 -4.82 14.96 -17.39
CA TYR A 118 -3.50 14.80 -16.76
C TYR A 118 -3.37 15.53 -15.42
N ASN A 119 -3.83 16.78 -15.35
CA ASN A 119 -3.80 17.56 -14.12
C ASN A 119 -4.78 17.01 -13.08
N ASN A 120 -5.97 16.60 -13.55
CA ASN A 120 -7.00 15.98 -12.72
C ASN A 120 -6.48 14.69 -12.06
N ILE A 121 -5.84 13.80 -12.82
CA ILE A 121 -5.23 12.56 -12.31
C ILE A 121 -4.23 12.85 -11.18
N SER A 122 -3.36 13.84 -11.37
CA SER A 122 -2.39 14.22 -10.33
C SER A 122 -3.08 14.73 -9.05
N GLN A 123 -4.20 15.44 -9.17
CA GLN A 123 -5.00 15.88 -8.02
C GLN A 123 -5.72 14.71 -7.34
N ILE A 124 -6.28 13.78 -8.12
CA ILE A 124 -6.92 12.56 -7.61
C ILE A 124 -5.93 11.74 -6.79
N ILE A 125 -4.72 11.52 -7.30
CA ILE A 125 -3.66 10.79 -6.59
C ILE A 125 -3.33 11.48 -5.26
N ARG A 126 -3.16 12.81 -5.26
CA ARG A 126 -2.88 13.59 -4.04
C ARG A 126 -4.03 13.61 -3.03
N SER A 127 -5.26 13.35 -3.45
CA SER A 127 -6.42 13.27 -2.57
C SER A 127 -6.51 11.94 -1.79
N ALA A 128 -5.64 10.96 -2.11
CA ALA A 128 -5.56 9.72 -1.37
C ALA A 128 -5.08 9.96 0.07
N LYS A 129 -5.76 9.30 1.03
CA LYS A 129 -5.45 9.45 2.46
C LYS A 129 -4.11 8.82 2.84
N LYS A 130 -3.70 7.77 2.14
CA LYS A 130 -2.47 7.01 2.34
C LYS A 130 -1.96 6.54 0.98
N VAL A 131 -0.67 6.26 0.87
CA VAL A 131 -0.09 5.65 -0.34
C VAL A 131 -0.33 4.13 -0.30
N THR A 132 -1.59 3.74 -0.47
CA THR A 132 -2.03 2.34 -0.56
C THR A 132 -2.83 2.11 -1.83
N HIS A 133 -2.87 0.86 -2.30
CA HIS A 133 -3.63 0.53 -3.51
C HIS A 133 -5.11 0.89 -3.32
N ALA A 134 -5.68 0.49 -2.17
CA ALA A 134 -7.09 0.73 -1.86
C ALA A 134 -7.43 2.22 -1.78
N ASP A 135 -6.60 3.05 -1.13
CA ASP A 135 -6.88 4.47 -0.98
C ASP A 135 -6.78 5.22 -2.32
N ILE A 136 -5.81 4.87 -3.17
CA ILE A 136 -5.66 5.47 -4.50
C ILE A 136 -6.85 5.11 -5.39
N VAL A 137 -7.21 3.83 -5.50
CA VAL A 137 -8.38 3.39 -6.28
C VAL A 137 -9.67 4.03 -5.76
N GLN A 138 -9.81 4.16 -4.44
CA GLN A 138 -10.96 4.85 -3.84
C GLN A 138 -11.00 6.36 -4.17
N SER A 139 -9.85 7.03 -4.32
CA SER A 139 -9.80 8.42 -4.79
C SER A 139 -10.27 8.55 -6.23
N PHE A 140 -9.88 7.64 -7.13
CA PHE A 140 -10.42 7.60 -8.50
C PHE A 140 -11.93 7.40 -8.51
N LYS A 141 -12.43 6.47 -7.70
CA LYS A 141 -13.87 6.23 -7.56
C LYS A 141 -14.63 7.49 -7.12
N LYS A 142 -14.10 8.22 -6.12
CA LYS A 142 -14.68 9.49 -5.65
C LYS A 142 -14.68 10.58 -6.73
N ALA A 143 -13.69 10.56 -7.62
CA ALA A 143 -13.61 11.46 -8.76
C ALA A 143 -14.47 11.02 -9.97
N GLY A 144 -15.34 10.02 -9.79
CA GLY A 144 -16.29 9.57 -10.82
C GLY A 144 -15.71 8.61 -11.85
N TRP A 145 -14.54 8.01 -11.58
CA TRP A 145 -14.01 6.94 -12.43
C TRP A 145 -14.68 5.61 -12.11
N SER A 146 -14.91 4.79 -13.14
CA SER A 146 -15.39 3.42 -12.94
C SER A 146 -14.23 2.55 -12.47
N THR A 147 -14.41 1.78 -11.40
CA THR A 147 -13.35 0.91 -10.84
C THR A 147 -13.64 -0.56 -11.09
N GLU A 148 -12.60 -1.40 -11.13
CA GLU A 148 -12.70 -2.85 -11.36
C GLU A 148 -13.40 -3.20 -12.69
N VAL A 149 -13.09 -2.45 -13.75
CA VAL A 149 -13.80 -2.56 -15.03
C VAL A 149 -13.29 -3.78 -15.83
N PRO A 150 -14.17 -4.69 -16.28
CA PRO A 150 -13.78 -5.82 -17.11
C PRO A 150 -13.43 -5.39 -18.54
N LEU A 151 -12.14 -5.36 -18.88
CA LEU A 151 -11.70 -4.94 -20.23
C LEU A 151 -11.27 -6.10 -21.14
N LEU A 152 -10.69 -7.17 -20.56
CA LEU A 152 -10.17 -8.33 -21.30
C LEU A 152 -10.35 -9.64 -20.51
N GLY A 153 -11.44 -10.38 -20.80
CA GLY A 153 -11.73 -11.65 -20.12
C GLY A 153 -11.88 -11.49 -18.60
N ARG A 154 -10.97 -12.11 -17.83
CA ARG A 154 -10.95 -12.02 -16.36
C ARG A 154 -10.19 -10.83 -15.81
N TYR A 155 -9.44 -10.11 -16.65
CA TYR A 155 -8.75 -8.89 -16.22
C TYR A 155 -9.77 -7.80 -15.86
N ARG A 156 -9.49 -7.12 -14.74
CA ARG A 156 -10.24 -5.97 -14.22
C ARG A 156 -9.24 -4.84 -14.10
N CYS A 157 -9.59 -3.70 -14.69
CA CYS A 157 -8.77 -2.49 -14.62
C CYS A 157 -9.15 -1.68 -13.38
N ASP A 158 -8.16 -1.25 -12.60
CA ASP A 158 -8.37 -0.64 -11.29
C ASP A 158 -9.25 0.62 -11.39
N ALA A 159 -8.97 1.49 -12.37
CA ALA A 159 -9.85 2.61 -12.72
C ALA A 159 -9.87 2.89 -14.22
N PHE A 160 -11.03 3.26 -14.74
CA PHE A 160 -11.23 3.49 -16.16
C PHE A 160 -12.22 4.64 -16.43
N LYS A 161 -11.85 5.53 -17.36
CA LYS A 161 -12.70 6.64 -17.83
C LYS A 161 -12.29 7.05 -19.24
N ASN A 162 -13.24 7.21 -20.16
CA ASN A 162 -12.97 7.74 -21.51
C ASN A 162 -11.82 7.05 -22.27
N LYS A 163 -11.73 5.71 -22.17
CA LYS A 163 -10.62 4.90 -22.72
C LYS A 163 -9.24 5.19 -22.11
N ILE A 164 -9.18 5.82 -20.94
CA ILE A 164 -7.98 5.91 -20.11
C ILE A 164 -8.09 4.83 -19.04
N GLY A 165 -7.12 3.92 -18.99
CA GLY A 165 -7.04 2.85 -18.00
C GLY A 165 -5.91 3.13 -17.02
N VAL A 166 -6.16 2.90 -15.74
CA VAL A 166 -5.23 3.10 -14.63
C VAL A 166 -5.01 1.77 -13.94
N GLU A 167 -3.75 1.40 -13.74
CA GLU A 167 -3.32 0.32 -12.84
C GLU A 167 -2.50 0.90 -11.69
N VAL A 168 -2.71 0.39 -10.48
CA VAL A 168 -2.05 0.83 -9.25
C VAL A 168 -1.24 -0.31 -8.67
N GLU A 169 0.07 -0.28 -8.91
CA GLU A 169 0.97 -1.41 -8.65
C GLU A 169 2.04 -1.13 -7.58
N SER A 170 2.24 -2.11 -6.69
CA SER A 170 3.27 -2.13 -5.63
C SER A 170 3.34 -0.90 -4.72
N VAL A 171 2.26 -0.14 -4.58
CA VAL A 171 2.21 1.01 -3.67
C VAL A 171 2.23 0.60 -2.19
N ASP A 172 1.68 -0.57 -1.83
CA ASP A 172 1.66 -1.12 -0.46
C ASP A 172 1.91 -2.64 -0.37
N LYS A 173 2.03 -3.33 -1.51
CA LYS A 173 2.28 -4.78 -1.58
C LYS A 173 3.58 -5.05 -2.34
N SER A 174 4.22 -6.18 -2.05
CA SER A 174 5.23 -6.75 -2.94
C SER A 174 4.51 -7.38 -4.15
N SER A 175 4.27 -6.61 -5.21
CA SER A 175 3.94 -7.23 -6.51
C SER A 175 5.24 -7.79 -7.09
N VAL A 176 5.17 -8.93 -7.77
CA VAL A 176 6.35 -9.51 -8.44
C VAL A 176 6.63 -8.75 -9.74
N VAL A 177 7.88 -8.68 -10.22
CA VAL A 177 8.24 -8.06 -11.52
C VAL A 177 7.32 -8.51 -12.66
N ASP A 178 6.90 -9.78 -12.68
CA ASP A 178 5.97 -10.35 -13.68
C ASP A 178 4.63 -9.60 -13.78
N VAL A 179 4.24 -8.86 -12.74
CA VAL A 179 3.03 -8.02 -12.74
C VAL A 179 3.19 -6.87 -13.74
N LEU A 180 4.35 -6.23 -13.76
CA LEU A 180 4.61 -5.08 -14.63
C LEU A 180 4.49 -5.44 -16.11
N HIS A 181 5.19 -6.49 -16.54
CA HIS A 181 5.17 -6.92 -17.95
C HIS A 181 3.80 -7.41 -18.37
N ARG A 182 3.06 -8.04 -17.44
CA ARG A 182 1.68 -8.45 -17.70
C ARG A 182 0.76 -7.26 -17.94
N ASP A 183 0.92 -6.17 -17.21
CA ASP A 183 0.12 -4.96 -17.42
C ASP A 183 0.52 -4.25 -18.71
N PHE A 184 1.81 -4.17 -19.01
CA PHE A 184 2.28 -3.68 -20.31
C PHE A 184 1.69 -4.45 -21.49
N PHE A 185 1.68 -5.78 -21.42
CA PHE A 185 1.07 -6.63 -22.44
C PHE A 185 -0.44 -6.40 -22.54
N ARG A 186 -1.15 -6.27 -21.41
CA ARG A 186 -2.59 -5.98 -21.40
C ARG A 186 -2.89 -4.63 -22.03
N PHE A 187 -2.12 -3.60 -21.70
CA PHE A 187 -2.26 -2.27 -22.28
C PHE A 187 -2.07 -2.30 -23.80
N MET A 188 -1.03 -2.98 -24.28
CA MET A 188 -0.81 -3.19 -25.72
C MET A 188 -2.00 -3.85 -26.40
N MET A 189 -2.52 -4.94 -25.83
CA MET A 189 -3.68 -5.64 -26.39
C MET A 189 -4.91 -4.74 -26.41
N LEU A 190 -5.20 -4.03 -25.33
CA LEU A 190 -6.37 -3.14 -25.25
C LEU A 190 -6.25 -1.93 -26.18
N HIS A 191 -5.04 -1.42 -26.37
CA HIS A 191 -4.77 -0.33 -27.31
C HIS A 191 -5.01 -0.77 -28.76
N ARG A 192 -4.45 -1.92 -29.15
CA ARG A 192 -4.66 -2.52 -30.49
C ARG A 192 -6.12 -2.90 -30.75
N MET A 193 -6.89 -3.21 -29.70
CA MET A 193 -8.34 -3.43 -29.78
C MET A 193 -9.16 -2.12 -29.75
N HIS A 194 -8.52 -0.95 -29.76
CA HIS A 194 -9.13 0.38 -29.65
C HIS A 194 -10.01 0.58 -28.40
N LYS A 195 -9.78 -0.20 -27.35
CA LYS A 195 -10.45 -0.09 -26.03
C LYS A 195 -9.72 0.86 -25.09
N LEU A 196 -8.41 1.07 -25.31
CA LEU A 196 -7.55 1.93 -24.51
C LEU A 196 -6.87 2.97 -25.41
N LYS A 197 -7.04 4.25 -25.06
CA LYS A 197 -6.36 5.39 -25.70
C LYS A 197 -5.02 5.67 -25.02
N VAL A 198 -5.02 5.71 -23.69
CA VAL A 198 -3.83 5.95 -22.86
C VAL A 198 -3.86 5.00 -21.67
N ALA A 199 -2.73 4.37 -21.40
CA ALA A 199 -2.48 3.61 -20.18
C ALA A 199 -1.85 4.51 -19.11
N ILE A 200 -2.22 4.30 -17.86
CA ILE A 200 -1.62 4.94 -16.70
C ILE A 200 -1.16 3.85 -15.74
N LEU A 201 0.09 3.93 -15.32
CA LEU A 201 0.65 3.08 -14.28
C LEU A 201 1.02 3.95 -13.07
N ILE A 202 0.46 3.65 -11.91
CA ILE A 202 0.80 4.29 -10.65
C ILE A 202 1.64 3.32 -9.84
N THR A 203 2.84 3.72 -9.45
CA THR A 203 3.77 2.85 -8.70
C THR A 203 4.61 3.67 -7.71
N ARG A 204 5.51 3.05 -6.96
CA ARG A 204 6.43 3.77 -6.06
C ARG A 204 7.52 4.48 -6.84
N ILE A 205 8.00 5.63 -6.34
CA ILE A 205 9.21 6.27 -6.90
C ILE A 205 10.41 5.31 -6.83
N SER A 206 10.61 4.69 -5.67
CA SER A 206 11.75 3.78 -5.42
C SER A 206 11.38 2.65 -4.46
N GLY A 207 12.14 1.56 -4.52
CA GLY A 207 11.99 0.40 -3.65
C GLY A 207 10.86 -0.55 -4.10
N GLY A 208 10.96 -1.81 -3.68
CA GLY A 208 10.03 -2.85 -4.09
C GLY A 208 10.35 -3.46 -5.46
N GLU A 209 9.51 -4.39 -5.87
CA GLU A 209 9.70 -5.14 -7.11
C GLU A 209 9.19 -4.39 -8.35
N VAL A 210 8.14 -3.58 -8.22
CA VAL A 210 7.69 -2.61 -9.22
C VAL A 210 7.93 -1.19 -8.69
N SER A 211 8.64 -0.37 -9.45
CA SER A 211 8.94 1.03 -9.11
C SER A 211 9.19 1.84 -10.38
N LEU A 212 9.09 3.17 -10.30
CA LEU A 212 9.34 4.08 -11.42
C LEU A 212 10.73 3.86 -12.03
N LYS A 213 11.75 3.62 -11.19
CA LYS A 213 13.10 3.31 -11.69
C LYS A 213 13.09 2.08 -12.58
N LYS A 214 12.51 0.96 -12.12
CA LYS A 214 12.47 -0.28 -12.90
C LYS A 214 11.64 -0.17 -14.17
N VAL A 215 10.55 0.59 -14.11
CA VAL A 215 9.75 0.90 -15.30
C VAL A 215 10.59 1.63 -16.35
N LYS A 216 11.41 2.61 -15.92
CA LYS A 216 12.35 3.30 -16.81
C LYS A 216 13.42 2.35 -17.36
N ASP A 217 14.07 1.57 -16.49
CA ASP A 217 15.12 0.62 -16.87
C ASP A 217 14.59 -0.40 -17.90
N ASP A 218 13.39 -0.93 -17.70
CA ASP A 218 12.75 -1.87 -18.63
C ASP A 218 12.39 -1.19 -19.97
N LEU A 219 11.79 -0.01 -19.92
CA LEU A 219 11.38 0.71 -21.12
C LEU A 219 12.55 1.36 -21.87
N GLU A 220 13.72 1.50 -21.26
CA GLU A 220 14.95 1.85 -21.98
C GLU A 220 15.36 0.72 -22.96
N ILE A 221 15.06 -0.54 -22.62
CA ILE A 221 15.43 -1.70 -23.43
C ILE A 221 14.46 -1.91 -24.61
N TYR A 222 13.15 -1.75 -24.39
CA TYR A 222 12.14 -2.08 -25.40
C TYR A 222 11.10 -0.98 -25.66
N GLY A 223 11.27 0.22 -25.11
CA GLY A 223 10.32 1.33 -25.24
C GLY A 223 10.07 1.74 -26.69
N GLU A 224 11.08 1.66 -27.56
CA GLU A 224 10.95 1.92 -29.00
C GLU A 224 9.98 0.95 -29.71
N HIS A 225 9.74 -0.22 -29.13
CA HIS A 225 8.79 -1.22 -29.62
C HIS A 225 7.47 -1.23 -28.85
N TYR A 226 7.36 -0.40 -27.80
CA TYR A 226 6.15 -0.30 -27.00
C TYR A 226 5.21 0.74 -27.61
N GLU A 227 4.12 0.30 -28.23
CA GLU A 227 3.24 1.18 -29.02
C GLU A 227 2.23 1.97 -28.16
N THR A 228 1.85 1.47 -26.99
CA THR A 228 0.76 2.08 -26.21
C THR A 228 1.22 3.37 -25.54
N PRO A 229 0.50 4.50 -25.73
CA PRO A 229 0.73 5.70 -24.93
C PRO A 229 0.61 5.39 -23.44
N LEU A 230 1.70 5.59 -22.71
CA LEU A 230 1.81 5.23 -21.30
C LEU A 230 2.30 6.42 -20.50
N MET A 231 1.56 6.73 -19.44
CA MET A 231 1.97 7.67 -18.41
C MET A 231 2.23 6.93 -17.11
N VAL A 232 3.40 7.14 -16.51
CA VAL A 232 3.79 6.48 -15.26
C VAL A 232 3.90 7.54 -14.18
N PHE A 233 3.16 7.35 -13.07
CA PHE A 233 3.25 8.19 -11.88
C PHE A 233 3.95 7.40 -10.77
N GLY A 234 5.20 7.74 -10.49
CA GLY A 234 5.91 7.28 -9.31
C GLY A 234 5.49 8.12 -8.10
N ILE A 235 5.06 7.49 -7.01
CA ILE A 235 4.61 8.19 -5.80
C ILE A 235 5.38 7.76 -4.54
N SER A 236 5.48 8.66 -3.57
CA SER A 236 5.94 8.37 -2.21
C SER A 236 5.28 9.31 -1.21
N GLU A 237 5.24 8.88 0.06
CA GLU A 237 4.90 9.77 1.17
C GLU A 237 6.08 10.73 1.38
N ASP A 238 5.81 12.03 1.42
CA ASP A 238 6.84 13.04 1.71
C ASP A 238 7.13 12.99 3.21
N SER A 239 8.31 12.51 3.59
CA SER A 239 8.70 12.33 5.00
C SER A 239 9.22 13.62 5.66
N ASN A 240 9.09 14.77 4.99
CA ASN A 240 9.66 16.05 5.41
C ASN A 240 8.68 16.94 6.19
N ILE A 241 7.86 16.36 7.07
CA ILE A 241 7.05 17.12 8.05
C ILE A 241 7.30 16.56 9.44
#